data_AF-A0A415RZ89-F1
#
_entry.id   AF-A0A415RZ89-F1
#
_cell.length_a   1.000
_cell.length_b   1.000
_cell.length_c   1.000
_cell.angle_alpha   90.00
_cell.angle_beta   90.00
_cell.angle_gamma   90.00
#
_symmetry.space_group_name_H-M   'P 1'
#
loop_
_entity.id
_entity.type
_entity.pdbx_description
1 polymer ?
#
loop_
_entity_poly.entity_id
_entity_poly.type
_entity_poly.pdbx_seq_one_letter_code
_entity_poly.pdbx_strand_id
1 'polypeptide(L)'
;MLVCIFLIVWITNIILSFLQKKSKIVNFLTIVFLFVLFCGNTLNGDYWAYKWRYDAGEFNTFEIGYRTIATFCRNQGLSYNAFITVLVVPLYILLIYHIKKTGINLSIFFSLYFSILVFYDINQVRNFVVVVILTVSMLFLMQGKKAIFIMGIAFSALFHSIAIVYFILLFIDEKKILKEKYYYLIIFIISSICITLKVYGESLPIISWIISLMSENQGSVVYGETIMGIGFIIPFICYFANLFLVIYSKKIIVKNNRYEENKLLVDMCYKAIIASAFFLPLTILNLTFDRIFRNFNFIVYILVGITISCFNKQNLRHTSKTKIKYWGALVIYCIIWSFGTVMRYNGFNQLEWDLILHNNIFFN
;
A
#
# COMPACT_ATOMS: atom_id res chain seq x y z
N MET A 1 -19.18 9.87 -16.76
CA MET A 1 -18.32 9.27 -17.81
C MET A 1 -17.12 8.52 -17.23
N LEU A 2 -16.31 9.16 -16.36
CA LEU A 2 -15.09 8.56 -15.81
C LEU A 2 -15.33 7.27 -15.00
N VAL A 3 -16.43 7.17 -14.23
CA VAL A 3 -16.86 5.94 -13.54
C VAL A 3 -16.99 4.75 -14.51
N CYS A 4 -17.65 4.95 -15.66
CA CYS A 4 -17.81 3.90 -16.66
C CYS A 4 -16.46 3.45 -17.24
N ILE A 5 -15.56 4.40 -17.52
CA ILE A 5 -14.20 4.11 -18.00
C ILE A 5 -13.42 3.32 -16.94
N PHE A 6 -13.50 3.74 -15.67
CA PHE A 6 -12.89 3.03 -14.54
C PHE A 6 -13.36 1.57 -14.49
N LEU A 7 -14.68 1.34 -14.53
CA LEU A 7 -15.24 -0.01 -14.49
C LEU A 7 -14.80 -0.85 -15.69
N ILE A 8 -14.80 -0.28 -16.90
CA ILE A 8 -14.33 -0.97 -18.11
C ILE A 8 -12.86 -1.37 -17.97
N VAL A 9 -11.99 -0.43 -17.58
CA VAL A 9 -10.55 -0.69 -17.42
C VAL A 9 -10.31 -1.73 -16.32
N TRP A 10 -11.00 -1.63 -15.19
CA TRP A 10 -10.85 -2.54 -14.06
C TRP A 10 -11.34 -3.96 -14.40
N ILE A 11 -12.55 -4.10 -14.96
CA ILE A 11 -13.12 -5.38 -15.39
C ILE A 11 -12.25 -6.02 -16.47
N THR A 12 -11.75 -5.24 -17.43
CA THR A 12 -10.84 -5.76 -18.46
C THR A 12 -9.57 -6.34 -17.84
N ASN A 13 -8.97 -5.65 -16.87
CA ASN A 13 -7.82 -6.18 -16.14
C ASN A 13 -8.19 -7.46 -15.36
N ILE A 14 -9.35 -7.52 -14.70
CA ILE A 14 -9.81 -8.73 -13.99
C ILE A 14 -9.94 -9.92 -14.95
N ILE A 15 -10.58 -9.71 -16.11
CA ILE A 15 -10.74 -10.74 -17.14
C ILE A 15 -9.37 -11.23 -17.63
N LEU A 16 -8.47 -10.31 -17.99
CA LEU A 16 -7.12 -10.68 -18.43
C LEU A 16 -6.32 -11.40 -17.34
N SER A 17 -6.51 -11.03 -16.08
CA SER A 17 -5.89 -11.69 -14.92
C SER A 17 -6.41 -13.12 -14.74
N PHE A 18 -7.72 -13.32 -14.82
CA PHE A 18 -8.35 -14.64 -14.70
C PHE A 18 -7.97 -15.59 -15.84
N LEU A 19 -7.99 -15.06 -17.07
CA LEU A 19 -7.55 -15.75 -18.29
C LEU A 19 -6.03 -15.86 -18.41
N GLN A 20 -5.28 -15.18 -17.54
CA GLN A 20 -3.82 -15.09 -17.55
C GLN A 20 -3.22 -14.61 -18.88
N LYS A 21 -3.99 -13.80 -19.62
CA LYS A 21 -3.56 -13.21 -20.89
C LYS A 21 -2.78 -11.92 -20.65
N LYS A 22 -1.65 -11.76 -21.32
CA LYS A 22 -0.85 -10.52 -21.28
C LYS A 22 -1.24 -9.65 -22.49
N SER A 23 -1.68 -8.42 -22.25
CA SER A 23 -1.97 -7.45 -23.31
C SER A 23 -1.16 -6.17 -23.11
N LYS A 24 -0.25 -5.87 -24.05
CA LYS A 24 0.55 -4.64 -24.01
C LYS A 24 -0.32 -3.40 -24.14
N ILE A 25 -1.34 -3.46 -25.00
CA ILE A 25 -2.28 -2.36 -25.26
C ILE A 25 -3.09 -2.06 -23.99
N VAL A 26 -3.71 -3.08 -23.38
CA VAL A 26 -4.49 -2.87 -22.15
C VAL A 26 -3.60 -2.36 -21.02
N ASN A 27 -2.38 -2.89 -20.87
CA ASN A 27 -1.44 -2.37 -19.87
C ASN A 27 -1.09 -0.90 -20.12
N PHE A 28 -0.84 -0.50 -21.37
CA PHE A 28 -0.55 0.89 -21.72
C PHE A 28 -1.76 1.80 -21.43
N LEU A 29 -2.95 1.43 -21.89
CA LEU A 29 -4.19 2.18 -21.64
C LEU A 29 -4.50 2.28 -20.14
N THR A 30 -4.22 1.22 -19.38
CA THR A 30 -4.39 1.22 -17.92
C THR A 30 -3.43 2.20 -17.23
N ILE A 31 -2.18 2.29 -17.70
CA ILE A 31 -1.19 3.24 -17.18
C ILE A 31 -1.58 4.68 -17.52
N VAL A 32 -2.02 4.93 -18.76
CA VAL A 32 -2.53 6.26 -19.17
C VAL A 32 -3.74 6.64 -18.32
N PHE A 33 -4.66 5.70 -18.11
CA PHE A 33 -5.83 5.90 -17.27
C PHE A 33 -5.47 6.19 -15.80
N LEU A 34 -4.43 5.55 -15.26
CA LEU A 34 -3.91 5.86 -13.93
C LEU A 34 -3.43 7.30 -13.83
N PHE A 35 -2.74 7.82 -14.86
CA PHE A 35 -2.32 9.22 -14.87
C PHE A 35 -3.50 10.19 -14.91
N VAL A 36 -4.50 9.89 -15.73
CA VAL A 36 -5.75 10.67 -15.79
C VAL A 36 -6.43 10.70 -14.42
N LEU A 37 -6.57 9.55 -13.78
CA LEU A 37 -7.25 9.43 -12.48
C LEU A 37 -6.49 10.18 -11.38
N PHE A 38 -5.17 10.00 -11.30
CA PHE A 38 -4.37 10.56 -10.22
C PHE A 38 -4.11 12.06 -10.40
N CYS A 39 -3.67 12.47 -11.60
CA CYS A 39 -3.25 13.85 -11.86
C CYS A 39 -4.44 14.77 -12.14
N GLY A 40 -5.55 14.21 -12.64
CA GLY A 40 -6.74 14.97 -12.97
C GLY A 40 -7.68 15.21 -11.79
N ASN A 41 -7.49 14.50 -10.68
CA ASN A 41 -8.36 14.59 -9.52
C ASN A 41 -8.43 16.02 -8.95
N THR A 42 -9.63 16.56 -8.78
CA THR A 42 -9.88 17.88 -8.16
C THR A 42 -10.63 17.85 -6.85
N LEU A 43 -11.02 16.66 -6.38
CA LEU A 43 -11.69 16.52 -5.09
C LEU A 43 -11.33 15.17 -4.47
N ASN A 44 -10.63 15.22 -3.34
CA ASN A 44 -10.40 14.08 -2.47
C ASN A 44 -10.32 14.60 -1.02
N GLY A 45 -10.28 13.70 -0.04
CA GLY A 45 -10.26 14.08 1.39
C GLY A 45 -9.20 15.12 1.79
N ASP A 46 -8.03 15.10 1.15
CA ASP A 46 -6.92 16.00 1.45
C ASP A 46 -6.76 17.16 0.44
N TYR A 47 -7.45 17.13 -0.71
CA TYR A 47 -7.14 17.97 -1.87
C TYR A 47 -7.11 19.47 -1.55
N TRP A 48 -8.16 19.99 -0.91
CA TRP A 48 -8.29 21.42 -0.63
C TRP A 48 -7.23 21.91 0.35
N ALA A 49 -6.92 21.11 1.38
CA ALA A 49 -5.91 21.47 2.37
C ALA A 49 -4.52 21.58 1.74
N TYR A 50 -4.17 20.65 0.83
CA TYR A 50 -2.89 20.71 0.14
C TYR A 50 -2.84 21.80 -0.94
N LYS A 51 -3.91 21.96 -1.72
CA LYS A 51 -4.00 23.00 -2.76
C LYS A 51 -3.88 24.40 -2.14
N TRP A 52 -4.62 24.67 -1.05
CA TRP A 52 -4.56 25.96 -0.38
C TRP A 52 -3.15 26.29 0.12
N ARG A 53 -2.47 25.34 0.78
CA ARG A 53 -1.08 25.51 1.21
C ARG A 53 -0.12 25.70 0.03
N TYR A 54 -0.35 24.98 -1.07
CA TYR A 54 0.46 25.14 -2.28
C TYR A 54 0.31 26.53 -2.88
N ASP A 55 -0.91 27.03 -3.04
CA ASP A 55 -1.16 28.35 -3.60
C ASP A 55 -0.60 29.45 -2.68
N ALA A 56 -0.81 29.32 -1.37
CA ALA A 56 -0.28 30.24 -0.35
C ALA A 56 1.25 30.19 -0.20
N GLY A 57 1.91 29.12 -0.65
CA GLY A 57 3.35 28.90 -0.43
C GLY A 57 3.69 28.47 1.00
N GLU A 58 2.72 27.98 1.77
CA GLU A 58 2.86 27.60 3.17
C GLU A 58 3.32 26.14 3.31
N PHE A 59 4.60 25.91 3.05
CA PHE A 59 5.16 24.55 3.04
C PHE A 59 5.86 24.10 4.33
N ASN A 60 5.91 24.95 5.36
CA ASN A 60 6.71 24.71 6.56
C ASN A 60 6.29 23.46 7.35
N THR A 61 5.06 23.01 7.15
CA THR A 61 4.46 21.85 7.80
C THR A 61 4.67 20.53 7.04
N PHE A 62 5.32 20.56 5.88
CA PHE A 62 5.60 19.38 5.07
C PHE A 62 7.06 18.95 5.19
N GLU A 63 7.30 17.66 4.99
CA GLU A 63 8.63 17.09 4.94
C GLU A 63 9.46 17.69 3.80
N ILE A 64 10.77 17.77 4.03
CA ILE A 64 11.68 18.58 3.20
C ILE A 64 11.66 18.20 1.72
N GLY A 65 11.54 16.93 1.38
CA GLY A 65 11.47 16.44 0.00
C GLY A 65 10.20 16.91 -0.70
N TYR A 66 9.03 16.81 -0.04
CA TYR A 66 7.77 17.32 -0.58
C TYR A 66 7.81 18.83 -0.75
N ARG A 67 8.24 19.55 0.31
CA ARG A 67 8.39 21.02 0.30
C ARG A 67 9.29 21.51 -0.83
N THR A 68 10.43 20.85 -1.05
CA THR A 68 11.40 21.28 -2.06
C THR A 68 10.81 21.21 -3.47
N ILE A 69 10.15 20.11 -3.82
CA ILE A 69 9.54 19.95 -5.14
C ILE A 69 8.34 20.89 -5.30
N ALA A 70 7.51 21.03 -4.26
CA ALA A 70 6.35 21.93 -4.30
C ALA A 70 6.78 23.40 -4.48
N THR A 71 7.81 23.84 -3.74
CA THR A 71 8.37 25.19 -3.86
C THR A 71 8.93 25.43 -5.25
N PHE A 72 9.69 24.47 -5.79
CA PHE A 72 10.21 24.56 -7.14
C PHE A 72 9.09 24.72 -8.18
N CYS A 73 8.08 23.84 -8.16
CA CYS A 73 6.97 23.88 -9.11
C CYS A 73 6.18 25.19 -9.01
N ARG A 74 5.92 25.66 -7.78
CA ARG A 74 5.22 26.93 -7.55
C ARG A 74 6.02 28.12 -8.08
N ASN A 75 7.33 28.15 -7.86
CA ASN A 75 8.20 29.20 -8.37
C ASN A 75 8.27 29.22 -9.91
N GLN A 76 8.03 28.08 -10.57
CA GLN A 76 7.88 27.99 -12.02
C GLN A 76 6.45 28.33 -12.50
N GLY A 77 5.55 28.75 -11.63
CA GLY A 77 4.16 29.09 -11.97
C GLY A 77 3.28 27.87 -12.28
N LEU A 78 3.69 26.66 -11.91
CA LEU A 78 2.90 25.45 -12.13
C LEU A 78 1.71 25.39 -11.18
N SER A 79 0.55 24.97 -11.69
CA SER A 79 -0.63 24.68 -10.86
C SER A 79 -0.39 23.50 -9.91
N TYR A 80 -1.22 23.38 -8.87
CA TYR A 80 -1.15 22.25 -7.94
C TYR A 80 -1.23 20.89 -8.67
N ASN A 81 -2.13 20.72 -9.63
CA ASN A 81 -2.27 19.48 -10.40
C ASN A 81 -1.04 19.19 -11.27
N ALA A 82 -0.41 20.23 -11.83
CA ALA A 82 0.85 20.08 -12.55
C ALA A 82 1.98 19.63 -11.61
N PHE A 83 2.06 20.19 -10.40
CA PHE A 83 2.98 19.71 -9.36
C PHE A 83 2.73 18.24 -8.99
N ILE A 84 1.49 17.82 -8.78
CA ILE A 84 1.15 16.40 -8.53
C ILE A 84 1.59 15.52 -9.70
N THR A 85 1.41 15.98 -10.93
CA THR A 85 1.87 15.26 -12.14
C THR A 85 3.38 15.06 -12.13
N VAL A 86 4.16 16.12 -11.85
CA VAL A 86 5.63 16.07 -11.75
C VAL A 86 6.09 15.10 -10.68
N LEU A 87 5.37 15.01 -9.55
CA LEU A 87 5.70 14.10 -8.47
C LEU A 87 5.35 12.63 -8.80
N VAL A 88 4.16 12.38 -9.34
CA VAL A 88 3.56 11.04 -9.43
C VAL A 88 3.98 10.27 -10.68
N VAL A 89 4.13 10.94 -11.83
CA VAL A 89 4.45 10.27 -13.10
C VAL A 89 5.80 9.52 -13.03
N PRO A 90 6.91 10.12 -12.55
CA PRO A 90 8.18 9.41 -12.41
C PRO A 90 8.08 8.19 -11.48
N LEU A 91 7.29 8.29 -10.41
CA LEU A 91 7.09 7.21 -9.43
C LEU A 91 6.35 6.02 -10.05
N TYR A 92 5.29 6.26 -10.82
CA TYR A 92 4.62 5.18 -11.55
C TYR A 92 5.52 4.54 -12.61
N ILE A 93 6.30 5.34 -13.35
CA ILE A 93 7.26 4.80 -14.32
C ILE A 93 8.25 3.87 -13.60
N LEU A 94 8.82 4.33 -12.49
CA LEU A 94 9.75 3.55 -11.66
C LEU A 94 9.11 2.24 -11.15
N LEU A 95 7.89 2.33 -10.62
CA LEU A 95 7.12 1.20 -10.10
C LEU A 95 6.85 0.17 -11.21
N ILE A 96 6.25 0.59 -12.31
CA ILE A 96 5.87 -0.31 -13.41
C ILE A 96 7.09 -0.93 -14.06
N TYR A 97 8.19 -0.19 -14.21
CA TYR A 97 9.45 -0.73 -14.71
C TYR A 97 9.96 -1.89 -13.83
N HIS A 98 9.94 -1.73 -12.50
CA HIS A 98 10.40 -2.77 -11.58
C HIS A 98 9.43 -3.94 -11.46
N ILE A 99 8.12 -3.70 -11.47
CA ILE A 99 7.12 -4.78 -11.49
C ILE A 99 7.29 -5.62 -12.77
N LYS A 100 7.48 -5.00 -13.94
CA LYS A 100 7.72 -5.75 -15.20
C LYS A 100 8.93 -6.68 -15.10
N LYS A 101 9.99 -6.28 -14.40
CA LYS A 101 11.19 -7.12 -14.18
C LYS A 101 10.90 -8.39 -13.37
N THR A 102 9.84 -8.41 -12.56
CA THR A 102 9.41 -9.63 -11.83
C THR A 102 8.72 -10.68 -12.73
N GLY A 103 8.42 -10.34 -13.99
CA GLY A 103 7.83 -11.26 -14.97
C GLY A 103 6.32 -11.51 -14.83
N ILE A 104 5.67 -10.93 -13.80
CA ILE A 104 4.24 -11.09 -13.55
C ILE A 104 3.38 -10.46 -14.65
N ASN A 105 2.12 -10.90 -14.77
CA ASN A 105 1.13 -10.21 -15.59
C ASN A 105 0.70 -8.92 -14.88
N LEU A 106 0.99 -7.77 -15.48
CA LEU A 106 0.60 -6.46 -14.93
C LEU A 106 -0.91 -6.32 -14.72
N SER A 107 -1.73 -7.02 -15.52
CA SER A 107 -3.18 -7.01 -15.33
C SER A 107 -3.55 -7.47 -13.92
N ILE A 108 -2.81 -8.43 -13.34
CA ILE A 108 -3.06 -8.94 -11.99
C ILE A 108 -2.79 -7.85 -10.96
N PHE A 109 -1.68 -7.13 -11.13
CA PHE A 109 -1.34 -6.01 -10.27
C PHE A 109 -2.42 -4.93 -10.34
N PHE A 110 -2.82 -4.51 -11.55
CA PHE A 110 -3.84 -3.48 -11.73
C PHE A 110 -5.23 -3.90 -11.24
N SER A 111 -5.62 -5.16 -11.42
CA SER A 111 -6.88 -5.68 -10.87
C SER A 111 -6.96 -5.48 -9.36
N LEU A 112 -5.90 -5.82 -8.63
CA LEU A 112 -5.86 -5.68 -7.16
C LEU A 112 -5.68 -4.22 -6.73
N TYR A 113 -4.85 -3.47 -7.45
CA TYR A 113 -4.59 -2.06 -7.18
C TYR A 113 -5.85 -1.21 -7.29
N PHE A 114 -6.67 -1.42 -8.33
CA PHE A 114 -7.93 -0.70 -8.52
C PHE A 114 -9.03 -1.11 -7.55
N SER A 115 -9.03 -2.34 -7.04
CA SER A 115 -10.02 -2.77 -6.06
C SER A 115 -9.91 -2.03 -4.72
N ILE A 116 -8.72 -1.54 -4.38
CA ILE A 116 -8.38 -1.13 -3.01
C ILE A 116 -7.54 0.16 -2.98
N LEU A 117 -6.32 0.10 -3.50
CA LEU A 117 -5.26 1.05 -3.10
C LEU A 117 -5.25 2.33 -3.90
N VAL A 118 -5.75 2.32 -5.13
CA VAL A 118 -5.66 3.50 -6.01
C VAL A 118 -6.24 4.76 -5.35
N PHE A 119 -7.38 4.64 -4.67
CA PHE A 119 -8.05 5.77 -4.02
C PHE A 119 -7.31 6.23 -2.76
N TYR A 120 -6.74 5.29 -2.00
CA TYR A 120 -5.89 5.62 -0.87
C TYR A 120 -4.66 6.42 -1.28
N ASP A 121 -4.01 5.99 -2.36
CA ASP A 121 -2.78 6.59 -2.83
C ASP A 121 -3.01 7.97 -3.45
N ILE A 122 -4.15 8.17 -4.14
CA ILE A 122 -4.59 9.48 -4.64
C ILE A 122 -4.81 10.48 -3.50
N ASN A 123 -5.46 10.04 -2.43
CA ASN A 123 -5.72 10.90 -1.27
C ASN A 123 -4.41 11.18 -0.50
N GLN A 124 -3.58 10.14 -0.30
CA GLN A 124 -2.39 10.20 0.55
C GLN A 124 -1.11 10.23 -0.27
N VAL A 125 -0.95 11.24 -1.14
CA VAL A 125 0.14 11.34 -2.12
C VAL A 125 1.54 11.22 -1.50
N ARG A 126 1.77 11.82 -0.32
CA ARG A 126 3.04 11.67 0.42
C ARG A 126 3.34 10.21 0.76
N ASN A 127 2.34 9.45 1.20
CA ASN A 127 2.48 8.02 1.48
C ASN A 127 2.61 7.21 0.18
N PHE A 128 2.02 7.65 -0.93
CA PHE A 128 2.22 7.02 -2.23
C PHE A 128 3.70 7.08 -2.66
N VAL A 129 4.41 8.18 -2.40
CA VAL A 129 5.87 8.24 -2.59
C VAL A 129 6.55 7.12 -1.78
N VAL A 130 6.16 6.96 -0.52
CA VAL A 130 6.72 5.92 0.35
C VAL A 130 6.47 4.52 -0.18
N VAL A 131 5.23 4.18 -0.57
CA VAL A 131 4.91 2.81 -0.98
C VAL A 131 5.65 2.41 -2.26
N VAL A 132 5.79 3.33 -3.22
CA VAL A 132 6.53 3.08 -4.46
C VAL A 132 8.02 2.84 -4.17
N ILE A 133 8.63 3.74 -3.40
CA ILE A 133 10.07 3.66 -3.10
C ILE A 133 10.37 2.47 -2.21
N LEU A 134 9.52 2.17 -1.22
CA LEU A 134 9.61 0.97 -0.40
C LEU A 134 9.55 -0.29 -1.27
N THR A 135 8.57 -0.39 -2.17
CA THR A 135 8.40 -1.55 -3.05
C THR A 135 9.65 -1.80 -3.89
N VAL A 136 10.16 -0.74 -4.53
CA VAL A 136 11.38 -0.81 -5.36
C VAL A 136 12.60 -1.16 -4.52
N SER A 137 12.76 -0.52 -3.36
CA SER A 137 13.86 -0.77 -2.43
C SER A 137 13.84 -2.20 -1.92
N MET A 138 12.67 -2.76 -1.60
CA MET A 138 12.52 -4.16 -1.18
C MET A 138 12.96 -5.12 -2.28
N LEU A 139 12.64 -4.85 -3.55
CA LEU A 139 13.11 -5.68 -4.68
C LEU A 139 14.64 -5.67 -4.78
N PHE A 140 15.31 -4.55 -4.45
CA PHE A 140 16.77 -4.50 -4.36
C PHE A 140 17.32 -5.17 -3.10
N LEU A 141 16.64 -5.05 -1.97
CA LEU A 141 16.99 -5.77 -0.74
C LEU A 141 16.99 -7.28 -0.98
N MET A 142 16.00 -7.80 -1.72
CA MET A 142 15.91 -9.22 -2.12
C MET A 142 17.10 -9.67 -2.98
N GLN A 143 17.81 -8.74 -3.63
CA GLN A 143 19.02 -9.02 -4.43
C GLN A 143 20.31 -8.85 -3.61
N GLY A 144 20.21 -8.70 -2.29
CA GLY A 144 21.33 -8.43 -1.39
C GLY A 144 21.84 -6.98 -1.42
N LYS A 145 21.19 -6.07 -2.16
CA LYS A 145 21.63 -4.68 -2.32
C LYS A 145 21.13 -3.79 -1.17
N LYS A 146 21.60 -4.08 0.05
CA LYS A 146 21.19 -3.38 1.29
C LYS A 146 21.43 -1.87 1.25
N ALA A 147 22.53 -1.41 0.66
CA ALA A 147 22.82 0.02 0.53
C ALA A 147 21.75 0.77 -0.28
N ILE A 148 21.28 0.19 -1.39
CA ILE A 148 20.20 0.77 -2.21
C ILE A 148 18.90 0.83 -1.41
N PHE A 149 18.61 -0.22 -0.64
CA PHE A 149 17.46 -0.20 0.26
C PHE A 149 17.56 0.93 1.30
N ILE A 150 18.69 1.06 1.98
CA ILE A 150 18.92 2.12 2.98
C ILE A 150 18.73 3.50 2.36
N MET A 151 19.37 3.75 1.21
CA MET A 151 19.24 5.02 0.49
C MET A 151 17.79 5.30 0.09
N GLY A 152 17.07 4.27 -0.40
CA GLY A 152 15.67 4.39 -0.78
C GLY A 152 14.77 4.73 0.41
N ILE A 153 14.92 4.06 1.55
CA ILE A 153 14.14 4.37 2.76
C ILE A 153 14.48 5.76 3.31
N ALA A 154 15.77 6.13 3.35
CA ALA A 154 16.19 7.46 3.78
C ALA A 154 15.63 8.57 2.88
N PHE A 155 15.66 8.38 1.55
CA PHE A 155 15.08 9.31 0.59
C PHE A 155 13.55 9.38 0.73
N SER A 156 12.88 8.26 0.94
CA SER A 156 11.44 8.17 1.17
C SER A 156 11.01 8.93 2.44
N ALA A 157 11.83 8.90 3.50
CA ALA A 157 11.59 9.65 4.73
C ALA A 157 11.60 11.17 4.53
N LEU A 158 12.21 11.68 3.46
CA LEU A 158 12.14 13.10 3.08
C LEU A 158 10.73 13.52 2.61
N PHE A 159 9.86 12.57 2.24
CA PHE A 159 8.49 12.84 1.78
C PHE A 159 7.45 12.49 2.82
N HIS A 160 7.72 11.50 3.67
CA HIS A 160 6.86 11.16 4.78
C HIS A 160 7.65 10.40 5.85
N SER A 161 7.62 10.90 7.08
CA SER A 161 8.37 10.35 8.23
C SER A 161 8.09 8.87 8.53
N ILE A 162 6.90 8.35 8.19
CA ILE A 162 6.52 6.95 8.41
C ILE A 162 7.46 5.96 7.70
N ALA A 163 8.18 6.40 6.67
CA ALA A 163 9.14 5.57 5.95
C ALA A 163 10.25 5.01 6.87
N ILE A 164 10.63 5.74 7.93
CA ILE A 164 11.70 5.34 8.87
C ILE A 164 11.40 3.98 9.52
N VAL A 165 10.12 3.68 9.75
CA VAL A 165 9.68 2.40 10.31
C VAL A 165 10.19 1.20 9.52
N TYR A 166 10.35 1.34 8.20
CA TYR A 166 10.77 0.23 7.33
C TYR A 166 12.24 -0.15 7.46
N PHE A 167 13.06 0.61 8.21
CA PHE A 167 14.41 0.16 8.56
C PHE A 167 14.40 -1.15 9.37
N ILE A 168 13.28 -1.50 10.02
CA ILE A 168 13.10 -2.79 10.69
C ILE A 168 13.40 -3.99 9.78
N LEU A 169 13.17 -3.84 8.46
CA LEU A 169 13.39 -4.89 7.48
C LEU A 169 14.88 -5.25 7.31
N LEU A 170 15.82 -4.38 7.71
CA LEU A 170 17.26 -4.68 7.67
C LEU A 170 17.68 -5.74 8.69
N PHE A 171 16.94 -5.83 9.79
CA PHE A 171 17.18 -6.80 10.86
C PHE A 171 16.54 -8.17 10.56
N ILE A 172 15.76 -8.25 9.47
CA ILE A 172 15.20 -9.51 9.01
C ILE A 172 16.30 -10.26 8.25
N ASP A 173 16.84 -11.31 8.87
CA ASP A 173 17.77 -12.22 8.21
C ASP A 173 17.04 -12.96 7.08
N GLU A 174 17.41 -12.67 5.83
CA GLU A 174 16.85 -13.28 4.62
C GLU A 174 17.05 -14.81 4.58
N LYS A 175 18.10 -15.33 5.23
CA LYS A 175 18.48 -16.76 5.20
C LYS A 175 17.87 -17.57 6.33
N LYS A 176 17.49 -16.94 7.45
CA LYS A 176 16.90 -17.64 8.59
C LYS A 176 15.38 -17.54 8.59
N ILE A 177 14.70 -18.68 8.68
CA ILE A 177 13.26 -18.72 8.92
C ILE A 177 13.04 -18.57 10.43
N LEU A 178 12.13 -17.69 10.82
CA LEU A 178 11.68 -17.59 12.22
C LEU A 178 11.09 -18.94 12.65
N LYS A 179 11.64 -19.54 13.71
CA LYS A 179 11.09 -20.78 14.28
C LYS A 179 9.70 -20.52 14.84
N GLU A 180 8.82 -21.53 14.74
CA GLU A 180 7.39 -21.38 15.07
C GLU A 180 7.13 -20.83 16.47
N LYS A 181 7.96 -21.22 17.46
CA LYS A 181 7.88 -20.72 18.84
C LYS A 181 7.98 -19.19 18.97
N TYR A 182 8.69 -18.53 18.07
CA TYR A 182 8.81 -17.07 18.10
C TYR A 182 7.54 -16.37 17.60
N TYR A 183 6.70 -17.04 16.80
CA TYR A 183 5.40 -16.47 16.41
C TYR A 183 4.46 -16.35 17.60
N TYR A 184 4.37 -17.38 18.44
CA TYR A 184 3.54 -17.34 19.64
C TYR A 184 4.01 -16.25 20.60
N LEU A 185 5.33 -16.07 20.73
CA LEU A 185 5.89 -14.97 21.52
C LEU A 185 5.55 -13.59 20.93
N ILE A 186 5.66 -13.41 19.61
CA ILE A 186 5.30 -12.15 18.95
C ILE A 186 3.80 -11.86 19.14
N ILE A 187 2.93 -12.85 18.94
CA ILE A 187 1.48 -12.73 19.14
C ILE A 187 1.18 -12.37 20.60
N PHE A 188 1.82 -13.03 21.56
CA PHE A 188 1.68 -12.72 22.98
C PHE A 188 2.10 -11.29 23.27
N ILE A 189 3.29 -10.86 22.85
CA ILE A 189 3.79 -9.49 23.04
C ILE A 189 2.84 -8.47 22.43
N ILE A 190 2.42 -8.66 21.18
CA ILE A 190 1.47 -7.77 20.51
C ILE A 190 0.15 -7.71 21.29
N SER A 191 -0.38 -8.85 21.71
CA SER A 191 -1.65 -8.92 22.44
C SER A 191 -1.54 -8.23 23.81
N SER A 192 -0.45 -8.43 24.54
CA SER A 192 -0.17 -7.74 25.80
C SER A 192 -0.05 -6.24 25.60
N ILE A 193 0.70 -5.78 24.59
CA ILE A 193 0.79 -4.35 24.25
C ILE A 193 -0.59 -3.80 23.92
N CYS A 194 -1.38 -4.47 23.07
CA CYS A 194 -2.73 -4.02 22.72
C CYS A 194 -3.64 -3.85 23.94
N ILE A 195 -3.61 -4.80 24.89
CA ILE A 195 -4.38 -4.72 26.14
C ILE A 195 -3.88 -3.54 26.97
N THR A 196 -2.57 -3.40 27.16
CA THR A 196 -1.97 -2.30 27.92
C THR A 196 -2.30 -0.94 27.30
N LEU A 197 -2.21 -0.79 25.98
CA LEU A 197 -2.57 0.44 25.27
C LEU A 197 -4.05 0.77 25.41
N LYS A 198 -4.94 -0.24 25.38
CA LYS A 198 -6.37 0.01 25.52
C LYS A 198 -6.77 0.41 26.94
N VAL A 199 -6.11 -0.16 27.95
CA VAL A 199 -6.43 0.09 29.36
C VAL A 199 -5.72 1.33 29.90
N TYR A 200 -4.47 1.58 29.50
CA TYR A 200 -3.60 2.60 30.09
C TYR A 200 -2.99 3.58 29.06
N GLY A 201 -3.40 3.53 27.80
CA GLY A 201 -2.72 4.23 26.69
C GLY A 201 -2.59 5.75 26.89
N GLU A 202 -3.63 6.40 27.42
CA GLU A 202 -3.64 7.83 27.70
C GLU A 202 -2.70 8.23 28.86
N SER A 203 -2.36 7.29 29.75
CA SER A 203 -1.60 7.56 30.97
C SER A 203 -0.10 7.27 30.86
N LEU A 204 0.38 6.70 29.76
CA LEU A 204 1.78 6.28 29.60
C LEU A 204 2.61 7.38 28.89
N PRO A 205 3.59 8.00 29.56
CA PRO A 205 4.39 9.11 29.00
C PRO A 205 5.17 8.75 27.73
N ILE A 206 5.53 7.48 27.55
CA ILE A 206 6.24 7.00 26.36
C ILE A 206 5.32 7.06 25.13
N ILE A 207 4.04 6.81 25.30
CA ILE A 207 3.07 6.83 24.21
C ILE A 207 2.83 8.26 23.73
N SER A 208 2.65 9.20 24.65
CA SER A 208 2.49 10.61 24.30
C SER A 208 3.74 11.16 23.58
N TRP A 209 4.93 10.74 23.99
CA TRP A 209 6.19 11.09 23.31
C TRP A 209 6.31 10.47 21.90
N ILE A 210 5.93 9.20 21.72
CA ILE A 210 5.92 8.56 20.38
C ILE A 210 4.89 9.27 19.48
N ILE A 211 3.71 9.57 20.01
CA ILE A 211 2.68 10.29 19.27
C ILE A 211 3.19 11.67 18.86
N SER A 212 3.86 12.42 19.75
CA SER A 212 4.37 13.75 19.41
C SER A 212 5.44 13.71 18.31
N LEU A 213 6.37 12.74 18.37
CA LEU A 213 7.38 12.55 17.32
C LEU A 213 6.80 12.21 15.94
N MET A 214 5.60 11.61 15.92
CA MET A 214 4.95 11.18 14.68
C MET A 214 3.81 12.11 14.24
N SER A 215 3.39 13.05 15.10
CA SER A 215 2.26 13.98 14.87
C SER A 215 2.68 15.43 14.60
N GLU A 216 3.96 15.76 14.69
CA GLU A 216 4.47 17.10 14.36
C GLU A 216 4.27 17.43 12.87
N ASN A 217 3.12 18.03 12.52
CA ASN A 217 3.04 19.34 11.83
C ASN A 217 1.68 19.69 11.18
N GLN A 218 0.57 18.98 11.34
CA GLN A 218 -0.68 19.41 10.69
C GLN A 218 -1.93 19.17 11.50
N GLY A 219 -2.49 20.24 12.11
CA GLY A 219 -3.94 20.41 12.36
C GLY A 219 -4.68 19.25 13.06
N SER A 220 -3.94 18.33 13.66
CA SER A 220 -4.41 17.00 14.09
C SER A 220 -4.75 16.98 15.57
N VAL A 221 -5.10 18.13 16.15
CA VAL A 221 -5.72 18.19 17.48
C VAL A 221 -6.96 17.27 17.48
N VAL A 222 -7.64 17.10 16.34
CA VAL A 222 -8.78 16.17 16.21
C VAL A 222 -8.39 14.69 16.02
N TYR A 223 -7.17 14.36 15.58
CA TYR A 223 -6.78 12.95 15.31
C TYR A 223 -6.04 12.28 16.48
N GLY A 224 -5.57 13.04 17.47
CA GLY A 224 -4.89 12.52 18.66
C GLY A 224 -5.79 12.41 19.90
N GLU A 225 -6.98 13.01 19.89
CA GLU A 225 -7.83 13.20 21.07
C GLU A 225 -8.86 12.10 21.32
N THR A 226 -8.87 11.02 20.54
CA THR A 226 -9.75 9.88 20.81
C THR A 226 -8.97 8.58 20.73
N ILE A 227 -8.71 7.95 21.89
CA ILE A 227 -8.60 6.48 21.92
C ILE A 227 -9.84 5.96 21.20
N MET A 228 -9.62 5.39 20.03
CA MET A 228 -10.75 4.86 19.26
C MET A 228 -11.41 3.73 20.03
N GLY A 229 -12.74 3.69 19.97
CA GLY A 229 -13.54 2.59 20.50
C GLY A 229 -13.11 1.23 19.91
N ILE A 230 -13.75 0.81 18.83
CA ILE A 230 -13.51 -0.48 18.16
C ILE A 230 -12.95 -0.34 16.74
N GLY A 231 -12.68 0.88 16.28
CA GLY A 231 -12.24 1.17 14.90
C GLY A 231 -10.91 0.49 14.51
N PHE A 232 -10.03 0.23 15.48
CA PHE A 232 -8.75 -0.47 15.26
C PHE A 232 -8.91 -1.91 14.74
N ILE A 233 -10.09 -2.53 14.92
CA ILE A 233 -10.37 -3.89 14.43
C ILE A 233 -10.25 -3.97 12.90
N ILE A 234 -10.59 -2.90 12.18
CA ILE A 234 -10.54 -2.86 10.72
C ILE A 234 -9.09 -3.04 10.20
N PRO A 235 -8.11 -2.22 10.65
CA PRO A 235 -6.69 -2.46 10.43
C PRO A 235 -6.23 -3.90 10.70
N PHE A 236 -6.69 -4.49 11.81
CA PHE A 236 -6.33 -5.86 12.18
C PHE A 236 -6.86 -6.88 11.17
N ILE A 237 -8.13 -6.78 10.78
CA ILE A 237 -8.73 -7.67 9.78
C ILE A 237 -7.99 -7.54 8.45
N CYS A 238 -7.67 -6.32 8.01
CA CYS A 238 -6.91 -6.07 6.78
C CYS A 238 -5.49 -6.68 6.84
N TYR A 239 -4.81 -6.54 7.98
CA TYR A 239 -3.53 -7.18 8.22
C TYR A 239 -3.61 -8.71 8.16
N PHE A 240 -4.60 -9.32 8.83
CA PHE A 240 -4.77 -10.77 8.79
C PHE A 240 -5.15 -11.27 7.40
N ALA A 241 -5.89 -10.48 6.62
CA ALA A 241 -6.17 -10.78 5.22
C ALA A 241 -4.87 -10.80 4.38
N ASN A 242 -3.96 -9.83 4.59
CA ASN A 242 -2.63 -9.84 3.97
C ASN A 242 -1.84 -11.08 4.37
N LEU A 243 -1.75 -11.38 5.67
CA LEU A 243 -1.00 -12.52 6.18
C LEU A 243 -1.54 -13.84 5.64
N PHE A 244 -2.86 -14.02 5.65
CA PHE A 244 -3.54 -15.19 5.08
C PHE A 244 -3.18 -15.36 3.60
N LEU A 245 -3.26 -14.29 2.81
CA LEU A 245 -2.99 -14.33 1.39
C LEU A 245 -1.52 -14.68 1.10
N VAL A 246 -0.57 -14.15 1.88
CA VAL A 246 0.86 -14.48 1.75
C VAL A 246 1.14 -15.93 2.12
N ILE A 247 0.58 -16.44 3.23
CA ILE A 247 0.72 -17.84 3.64
C ILE A 247 0.14 -18.78 2.57
N TYR A 248 -1.06 -18.47 2.08
CA TYR A 248 -1.72 -19.30 1.07
C TYR A 248 -0.93 -19.30 -0.25
N SER A 249 -0.44 -18.13 -0.66
CA SER A 249 0.43 -17.97 -1.83
C SER A 249 1.72 -18.78 -1.71
N LYS A 250 2.41 -18.70 -0.58
CA LYS A 250 3.61 -19.50 -0.29
C LYS A 250 3.34 -20.99 -0.39
N LYS A 251 2.25 -21.49 0.21
CA LYS A 251 1.85 -22.91 0.14
C LYS A 251 1.65 -23.37 -1.31
N ILE A 252 0.99 -22.55 -2.14
CA ILE A 252 0.77 -22.87 -3.56
C ILE A 252 2.10 -22.88 -4.31
N ILE A 253 2.95 -21.87 -4.14
CA ILE A 253 4.24 -21.76 -4.84
C ILE A 253 5.15 -22.95 -4.50
N VAL A 254 5.23 -23.34 -3.23
CA VAL A 254 5.99 -24.51 -2.77
C VAL A 254 5.45 -25.79 -3.39
N LYS A 255 4.13 -26.02 -3.34
CA LYS A 255 3.51 -27.21 -3.93
C LYS A 255 3.73 -27.32 -5.45
N ASN A 256 3.93 -26.19 -6.13
CA ASN A 256 4.14 -26.14 -7.58
C ASN A 256 5.63 -26.12 -7.99
N ASN A 257 6.57 -26.41 -7.07
CA ASN A 257 8.03 -26.42 -7.33
C ASN A 257 8.58 -25.10 -7.90
N ARG A 258 7.92 -23.96 -7.66
CA ARG A 258 8.37 -22.62 -8.09
C ARG A 258 8.95 -21.80 -6.95
N TYR A 259 9.12 -22.43 -5.79
CA TYR A 259 9.66 -21.77 -4.61
C TYR A 259 11.11 -21.38 -4.82
N GLU A 260 11.99 -22.27 -5.29
CA GLU A 260 13.41 -21.92 -5.47
C GLU A 260 13.63 -20.75 -6.46
N GLU A 261 12.84 -20.66 -7.53
CA GLU A 261 12.87 -19.52 -8.48
C GLU A 261 12.50 -18.18 -7.82
N ASN A 262 11.65 -18.19 -6.79
CA ASN A 262 11.05 -16.99 -6.20
C ASN A 262 11.31 -16.86 -4.70
N LYS A 263 12.25 -17.66 -4.16
CA LYS A 263 12.42 -17.92 -2.72
C LYS A 263 12.61 -16.64 -1.93
N LEU A 264 13.53 -15.80 -2.40
CA LEU A 264 13.88 -14.54 -1.77
C LEU A 264 12.65 -13.61 -1.67
N LEU A 265 11.86 -13.49 -2.74
CA LEU A 265 10.67 -12.66 -2.75
C LEU A 265 9.57 -13.21 -1.84
N VAL A 266 9.30 -14.51 -1.92
CA VAL A 266 8.27 -15.18 -1.10
C VAL A 266 8.61 -15.04 0.39
N ASP A 267 9.85 -15.31 0.78
CA ASP A 267 10.27 -15.26 2.17
C ASP A 267 10.37 -13.83 2.71
N MET A 268 10.89 -12.89 1.91
CA MET A 268 10.91 -11.48 2.28
C MET A 268 9.50 -10.92 2.45
N CYS A 269 8.57 -11.21 1.52
CA CYS A 269 7.17 -10.78 1.65
C CYS A 269 6.53 -11.33 2.93
N TYR A 270 6.73 -12.62 3.20
CA TYR A 270 6.23 -13.27 4.42
C TYR A 270 6.80 -12.64 5.69
N LYS A 271 8.13 -12.48 5.77
CA LYS A 271 8.80 -11.89 6.92
C LYS A 271 8.43 -10.41 7.10
N ALA A 272 8.30 -9.64 6.03
CA ALA A 272 7.91 -8.24 6.09
C ALA A 272 6.49 -8.06 6.64
N ILE A 273 5.53 -8.88 6.19
CA ILE A 273 4.18 -8.86 6.77
C ILE A 273 4.22 -9.23 8.24
N ILE A 274 4.91 -10.29 8.65
CA ILE A 274 5.05 -10.65 10.07
C ILE A 274 5.70 -9.52 10.87
N ALA A 275 6.74 -8.88 10.35
CA ALA A 275 7.39 -7.75 11.03
C ALA A 275 6.46 -6.53 11.15
N SER A 276 5.55 -6.33 10.18
CA SER A 276 4.54 -5.27 10.28
C SER A 276 3.56 -5.46 11.43
N ALA A 277 3.42 -6.68 11.96
CA ALA A 277 2.57 -6.99 13.11
C ALA A 277 2.97 -6.20 14.36
N PHE A 278 4.27 -5.90 14.53
CA PHE A 278 4.78 -5.09 15.65
C PHE A 278 4.16 -3.69 15.70
N PHE A 279 3.64 -3.19 14.57
CA PHE A 279 3.03 -1.87 14.47
C PHE A 279 1.50 -1.90 14.56
N LEU A 280 0.87 -3.07 14.62
CA LEU A 280 -0.58 -3.18 14.83
C LEU A 280 -1.07 -2.50 16.11
N PRO A 281 -0.37 -2.60 17.26
CA PRO A 281 -0.83 -1.90 18.46
C PRO A 281 -0.91 -0.39 18.26
N LEU A 282 -0.08 0.20 17.39
CA LEU A 282 -0.13 1.63 17.10
C LEU A 282 -1.45 2.03 16.42
N THR A 283 -2.13 1.12 15.70
CA THR A 283 -3.44 1.45 15.10
C THR A 283 -4.55 1.60 16.12
N ILE A 284 -4.34 1.18 17.37
CA ILE A 284 -5.25 1.47 18.49
C ILE A 284 -5.14 2.95 18.87
N LEU A 285 -3.93 3.51 18.79
CA LEU A 285 -3.65 4.91 19.08
C LEU A 285 -4.11 5.81 17.93
N ASN A 286 -3.82 5.43 16.68
CA ASN A 286 -4.20 6.23 15.52
C ASN A 286 -4.34 5.37 14.24
N LEU A 287 -5.45 5.48 13.50
CA LEU A 287 -5.65 4.72 12.26
C LEU A 287 -4.62 5.03 11.18
N THR A 288 -3.95 6.18 11.21
CA THR A 288 -2.92 6.51 10.22
C THR A 288 -1.74 5.53 10.23
N PHE A 289 -1.52 4.80 11.32
CA PHE A 289 -0.53 3.73 11.37
C PHE A 289 -0.89 2.50 10.52
N ASP A 290 -2.12 2.39 10.04
CA ASP A 290 -2.53 1.34 9.10
C ASP A 290 -1.72 1.35 7.80
N ARG A 291 -1.22 2.53 7.43
CA ARG A 291 -0.29 2.76 6.32
C ARG A 291 0.91 1.82 6.38
N ILE A 292 1.39 1.47 7.58
CA ILE A 292 2.59 0.64 7.76
C ILE A 292 2.42 -0.71 7.06
N PHE A 293 1.35 -1.44 7.36
CA PHE A 293 1.11 -2.75 6.76
C PHE A 293 0.41 -2.66 5.40
N ARG A 294 -0.38 -1.60 5.15
CA ARG A 294 -0.99 -1.34 3.83
C ARG A 294 0.06 -1.15 2.75
N ASN A 295 1.17 -0.47 3.05
CA ASN A 295 2.24 -0.24 2.08
C ASN A 295 2.91 -1.54 1.60
N PHE A 296 2.79 -2.64 2.34
CA PHE A 296 3.26 -3.94 1.84
C PHE A 296 2.36 -4.56 0.77
N ASN A 297 1.15 -4.04 0.54
CA ASN A 297 0.22 -4.60 -0.43
C ASN A 297 0.79 -4.66 -1.84
N PHE A 298 1.64 -3.72 -2.26
CA PHE A 298 2.27 -3.78 -3.60
C PHE A 298 3.11 -5.04 -3.77
N ILE A 299 3.92 -5.39 -2.76
CA ILE A 299 4.70 -6.63 -2.76
C ILE A 299 3.78 -7.85 -2.65
N VAL A 300 2.70 -7.78 -1.85
CA VAL A 300 1.67 -8.84 -1.81
C VAL A 300 1.06 -9.06 -3.20
N TYR A 301 0.75 -8.01 -3.96
CA TYR A 301 0.17 -8.13 -5.30
C TYR A 301 1.15 -8.74 -6.30
N ILE A 302 2.45 -8.44 -6.17
CA ILE A 302 3.50 -9.12 -6.95
C ILE A 302 3.53 -10.62 -6.61
N LEU A 303 3.47 -10.98 -5.32
CA LEU A 303 3.40 -12.37 -4.88
C LEU A 303 2.14 -13.09 -5.38
N VAL A 304 1.00 -12.41 -5.41
CA VAL A 304 -0.24 -12.94 -6.04
C VAL A 304 -0.02 -13.19 -7.53
N GLY A 305 0.62 -12.27 -8.25
CA GLY A 305 0.99 -12.43 -9.66
C GLY A 305 1.84 -13.67 -9.91
N ILE A 306 2.84 -13.92 -9.07
CA ILE A 306 3.66 -15.14 -9.11
C ILE A 306 2.79 -16.38 -8.84
N THR A 307 1.95 -16.33 -7.81
CA THR A 307 1.08 -17.45 -7.42
C THR A 307 0.11 -17.85 -8.54
N ILE A 308 -0.54 -16.87 -9.16
CA ILE A 308 -1.48 -17.12 -10.26
C ILE A 308 -0.75 -17.74 -11.47
N SER A 309 0.48 -17.31 -11.74
CA SER A 309 1.28 -17.86 -12.84
C SER A 309 1.65 -19.34 -12.65
N CYS A 310 1.62 -19.86 -11.41
CA CYS A 310 1.79 -21.30 -11.14
C CYS A 310 0.65 -22.13 -11.75
N PHE A 311 -0.57 -21.59 -11.86
CA PHE A 311 -1.73 -22.34 -12.37
C PHE A 311 -1.71 -22.58 -13.88
N ASN A 312 -0.88 -21.86 -14.66
CA ASN A 312 -0.84 -22.04 -16.12
C ASN A 312 0.01 -23.23 -16.58
N LYS A 313 0.93 -23.72 -15.73
CA LYS A 313 1.99 -24.65 -16.14
C LYS A 313 1.68 -26.14 -15.89
N GLN A 314 0.53 -26.51 -15.32
CA GLN A 314 0.26 -27.91 -14.88
C GLN A 314 -1.14 -28.46 -15.24
N ASN A 315 -1.19 -29.80 -15.35
CA ASN A 315 -2.33 -30.66 -15.69
C ASN A 315 -3.69 -30.25 -15.06
N LEU A 316 -4.72 -30.25 -15.91
CA LEU A 316 -5.96 -29.44 -15.82
C LEU A 316 -6.93 -29.71 -14.66
N ARG A 317 -6.93 -30.90 -14.03
CA ARG A 317 -8.01 -31.26 -13.08
C ARG A 317 -7.77 -30.83 -11.64
N HIS A 318 -6.58 -31.10 -11.07
CA HIS A 318 -6.30 -30.75 -9.66
C HIS A 318 -5.95 -29.25 -9.49
N THR A 319 -5.39 -28.64 -10.53
CA THR A 319 -5.08 -27.20 -10.58
C THR A 319 -6.34 -26.34 -10.62
N SER A 320 -7.41 -26.80 -11.27
CA SER A 320 -8.67 -26.04 -11.41
C SER A 320 -9.34 -25.75 -10.06
N LYS A 321 -9.49 -26.75 -9.17
CA LYS A 321 -10.10 -26.54 -7.84
C LYS A 321 -9.28 -25.59 -6.96
N THR A 322 -7.95 -25.75 -6.94
CA THR A 322 -7.08 -24.84 -6.16
C THR A 322 -7.09 -23.43 -6.73
N LYS A 323 -7.09 -23.29 -8.06
CA LYS A 323 -7.22 -21.99 -8.75
C LYS A 323 -8.52 -21.29 -8.35
N ILE A 324 -9.66 -21.97 -8.41
CA ILE A 324 -10.97 -21.41 -8.02
C ILE A 324 -10.98 -20.99 -6.55
N LYS A 325 -10.49 -21.84 -5.64
CA LYS A 325 -10.38 -21.50 -4.20
C LYS A 325 -9.51 -20.27 -3.96
N TYR A 326 -8.39 -20.15 -4.68
CA TYR A 326 -7.51 -18.99 -4.56
C TYR A 326 -8.14 -17.71 -5.10
N TRP A 327 -8.86 -17.78 -6.23
CA TRP A 327 -9.65 -16.65 -6.72
C TRP A 327 -10.76 -16.24 -5.74
N GLY A 328 -11.45 -17.20 -5.12
CA GLY A 328 -12.42 -16.92 -4.05
C GLY A 328 -11.77 -16.20 -2.86
N ALA A 329 -10.58 -16.64 -2.45
CA ALA A 329 -9.79 -15.95 -1.43
C ALA A 329 -9.41 -14.52 -1.83
N LEU A 330 -9.08 -14.27 -3.11
CA LEU A 330 -8.79 -12.92 -3.61
C LEU A 330 -10.03 -12.02 -3.63
N VAL A 331 -11.21 -12.57 -3.93
CA VAL A 331 -12.47 -11.81 -3.85
C VAL A 331 -12.77 -11.42 -2.41
N ILE A 332 -12.66 -12.35 -1.47
CA ILE A 332 -12.83 -12.07 -0.03
C ILE A 332 -11.82 -11.02 0.44
N TYR A 333 -10.56 -11.15 0.02
CA TYR A 333 -9.51 -10.17 0.29
C TYR A 333 -9.88 -8.77 -0.21
N CYS A 334 -10.36 -8.66 -1.45
CA CYS A 334 -10.81 -7.39 -2.00
C CYS A 334 -11.99 -6.81 -1.20
N ILE A 335 -12.99 -7.63 -0.86
CA ILE A 335 -14.15 -7.19 -0.07
C ILE A 335 -13.71 -6.66 1.30
N ILE A 336 -12.82 -7.37 2.00
CA ILE A 336 -12.30 -6.95 3.32
C ILE A 336 -11.65 -5.56 3.22
N TRP A 337 -10.79 -5.37 2.22
CA TRP A 337 -10.08 -4.12 2.06
C TRP A 337 -10.97 -2.97 1.55
N SER A 338 -11.90 -3.24 0.63
CA SER A 338 -12.89 -2.27 0.19
C SER A 338 -13.78 -1.85 1.37
N PHE A 339 -14.25 -2.80 2.18
CA PHE A 339 -14.99 -2.51 3.41
C PHE A 339 -14.17 -1.66 4.39
N GLY A 340 -12.90 -2.01 4.61
CA GLY A 340 -12.00 -1.22 5.45
C GLY A 340 -11.80 0.21 4.94
N THR A 341 -11.83 0.41 3.62
CA THR A 341 -11.79 1.73 2.98
C THR A 341 -13.04 2.54 3.28
N VAL A 342 -14.22 1.96 3.09
CA VAL A 342 -15.51 2.62 3.38
C VAL A 342 -15.59 3.03 4.85
N MET A 343 -15.20 2.13 5.75
CA MET A 343 -15.30 2.39 7.19
C MET A 343 -14.33 3.47 7.69
N ARG A 344 -13.18 3.65 7.03
CA ARG A 344 -12.19 4.67 7.42
C ARG A 344 -12.68 6.09 7.11
N TYR A 345 -13.39 6.29 6.00
CA TYR A 345 -13.78 7.61 5.52
C TYR A 345 -15.21 8.01 5.94
N ASN A 346 -15.57 7.72 7.19
CA ASN A 346 -16.86 8.10 7.80
C ASN A 346 -18.12 7.52 7.11
N GLY A 347 -18.01 6.30 6.61
CA GLY A 347 -19.16 5.49 6.18
C GLY A 347 -19.65 5.77 4.75
N PHE A 348 -20.81 5.22 4.41
CA PHE A 348 -21.35 5.21 3.03
C PHE A 348 -21.79 6.58 2.50
N ASN A 349 -21.74 7.64 3.32
CA ASN A 349 -22.34 8.94 2.98
C ASN A 349 -21.46 9.80 2.07
N GLN A 350 -20.13 9.63 2.09
CA GLN A 350 -19.20 10.24 1.13
C GLN A 350 -18.07 9.26 0.83
N LEU A 351 -18.26 8.54 -0.26
CA LEU A 351 -17.32 7.54 -0.73
C LEU A 351 -16.17 8.23 -1.48
N GLU A 352 -14.92 8.10 -1.02
CA GLU A 352 -13.74 8.73 -1.66
C GLU A 352 -13.60 8.41 -3.15
N TRP A 353 -13.94 7.18 -3.55
CA TRP A 353 -13.99 6.79 -4.96
C TRP A 353 -15.02 7.60 -5.75
N ASP A 354 -16.14 7.97 -5.12
CA ASP A 354 -17.16 8.82 -5.73
C ASP A 354 -16.63 10.25 -5.94
N LEU A 355 -15.98 10.83 -4.92
CA LEU A 355 -15.35 12.15 -5.02
C LEU A 355 -14.33 12.19 -6.15
N ILE A 356 -13.42 11.20 -6.19
CA ILE A 356 -12.34 11.14 -7.17
C ILE A 356 -12.87 10.89 -8.59
N LEU A 357 -13.87 10.01 -8.75
CA LEU A 357 -14.38 9.64 -10.07
C LEU A 357 -15.36 10.67 -10.66
N HIS A 358 -16.00 11.51 -9.84
CA HIS A 358 -16.90 12.57 -10.32
C HIS A 358 -16.22 13.94 -10.46
N ASN A 359 -15.03 14.14 -9.89
CA ASN A 359 -14.34 15.43 -9.89
C ASN A 359 -12.95 15.29 -10.50
N ASN A 360 -12.88 15.39 -11.83
CA ASN A 360 -11.64 15.25 -12.56
C ASN A 360 -11.56 16.25 -13.71
N ILE A 361 -10.49 17.04 -13.78
CA ILE A 361 -10.33 18.12 -14.78
C ILE A 361 -10.46 17.64 -16.23
N PHE A 362 -10.15 16.37 -16.51
CA PHE A 362 -10.21 15.83 -17.86
C PHE A 362 -11.63 15.39 -18.27
N PHE A 363 -12.56 15.33 -17.33
CA PHE A 363 -13.92 14.78 -17.50
C PHE A 363 -15.03 15.67 -16.90
N ASN A 364 -14.67 16.86 -16.40
CA ASN A 364 -15.60 17.87 -15.88
C ASN A 364 -16.37 18.59 -16.99
#